data_AF-A0A6N7QG28-F1
#
_entry.id   AF-A0A6N7QG28-F1
#
_cell.length_a   1.000
_cell.length_b   1.000
_cell.length_c   1.000
_cell.angle_alpha   90.00
_cell.angle_beta   90.00
_cell.angle_gamma   90.00
#
_symmetry.space_group_name_H-M   'P 1'
#
loop_
_entity.id
_entity.type
_entity.pdbx_description
1 polymer ?
#
loop_
_entity_poly.entity_id
_entity_poly.type
_entity_poly.pdbx_seq_one_letter_code
_entity_poly.pdbx_strand_id
1 'polypeptide(L)'
;MRTSSLSLLFLPLALAACQRSPTPPAQAAPATAASPAAAPGLQADALPMQWRCGEELVQAAADPARERLALQVRGTHLDMQRTDAGGATGARYTDALGNTFWQSQPDQATLTLAGLGETLKCVRHDSGMTG
;
A
#
# COMPACT_ATOMS: atom_id res chain seq x y z
N MET A 1 14.54 -63.64 13.58
CA MET A 1 14.54 -64.57 14.73
C MET A 1 14.82 -63.78 16.00
N ARG A 2 13.94 -63.94 16.99
CA ARG A 2 14.17 -63.88 18.46
C ARG A 2 14.50 -62.51 19.08
N THR A 3 13.53 -61.95 19.81
CA THR A 3 13.44 -61.87 21.31
C THR A 3 14.16 -60.63 21.84
N SER A 4 13.73 -59.87 22.83
CA SER A 4 12.61 -59.84 23.78
C SER A 4 12.69 -58.43 24.39
N SER A 5 11.61 -57.67 24.55
CA SER A 5 10.69 -57.70 25.69
C SER A 5 11.32 -57.50 27.08
N LEU A 6 10.77 -56.49 27.76
CA LEU A 6 10.66 -56.27 29.22
C LEU A 6 11.90 -55.76 29.98
N SER A 7 11.80 -54.53 30.51
CA SER A 7 11.20 -54.38 31.85
C SER A 7 11.07 -52.91 32.25
N LEU A 8 9.88 -52.60 32.76
CA LEU A 8 9.58 -51.46 33.62
C LEU A 8 10.64 -51.30 34.72
N LEU A 9 10.94 -50.06 35.12
CA LEU A 9 10.72 -49.62 36.51
C LEU A 9 11.04 -48.12 36.68
N PHE A 10 9.97 -47.38 36.98
CA PHE A 10 9.86 -46.36 38.02
C PHE A 10 10.87 -45.19 38.09
N LEU A 11 10.34 -44.03 37.70
CA LEU A 11 10.59 -42.69 38.27
C LEU A 11 10.72 -42.73 39.81
N PRO A 12 11.56 -41.88 40.44
CA PRO A 12 11.14 -40.49 40.63
C PRO A 12 12.21 -39.40 40.51
N LEU A 13 11.69 -38.24 40.15
CA LEU A 13 12.22 -36.88 40.24
C LEU A 13 13.23 -36.65 41.38
N ALA A 14 14.42 -36.21 41.00
CA ALA A 14 15.22 -35.29 41.81
C ALA A 14 15.31 -33.95 41.07
N LEU A 15 14.51 -32.99 41.54
CA LEU A 15 14.63 -31.58 41.19
C LEU A 15 15.97 -31.06 41.72
N ALA A 16 16.90 -30.74 40.82
CA ALA A 16 18.06 -29.92 41.17
C ALA A 16 18.53 -29.10 39.96
N ALA A 17 18.22 -27.81 40.05
CA ALA A 17 19.03 -26.67 39.58
C ALA A 17 19.31 -26.51 38.08
N CYS A 18 18.54 -25.57 37.50
CA CYS A 18 19.04 -24.43 36.72
C CYS A 18 20.22 -24.65 35.78
N GLN A 19 19.94 -24.76 34.48
CA GLN A 19 20.62 -23.95 33.46
C GLN A 19 19.65 -23.67 32.31
N ARG A 20 18.76 -22.68 32.50
CA ARG A 20 18.08 -22.03 31.36
C ARG A 20 19.03 -20.99 30.81
N SER A 21 19.85 -21.41 29.86
CA SER A 21 20.46 -20.50 28.89
C SER A 21 19.33 -19.71 28.23
N PRO A 22 19.34 -18.37 28.24
CA PRO A 22 18.46 -17.61 27.38
C PRO A 22 19.04 -17.72 25.96
N THR A 23 18.53 -18.67 25.19
CA THR A 23 18.61 -18.61 23.73
C THR A 23 17.84 -17.35 23.29
N PRO A 24 18.48 -16.37 22.64
CA PRO A 24 17.75 -15.23 22.10
C PRO A 24 16.71 -15.75 21.12
N PRO A 25 15.45 -15.29 21.21
CA PRO A 25 14.42 -15.75 20.30
C PRO A 25 14.86 -15.42 18.89
N ALA A 26 14.75 -16.43 18.02
CA ALA A 26 14.68 -16.24 16.59
C ALA A 26 13.75 -15.05 16.34
N GLN A 27 14.33 -13.92 15.97
CA GLN A 27 13.60 -12.92 15.22
C GLN A 27 13.29 -13.63 13.90
N ALA A 28 12.13 -14.28 13.87
CA ALA A 28 11.29 -14.23 12.69
C ALA A 28 11.27 -12.76 12.33
N ALA A 29 12.12 -12.39 11.37
CA ALA A 29 12.03 -11.10 10.73
C ALA A 29 10.55 -10.94 10.41
N PRO A 30 9.87 -9.90 10.89
CA PRO A 30 8.57 -9.60 10.35
C PRO A 30 8.82 -9.57 8.85
N ALA A 31 8.05 -10.36 8.10
CA ALA A 31 7.88 -10.11 6.69
C ALA A 31 7.68 -8.60 6.63
N THR A 32 8.67 -7.89 6.12
CA THR A 32 8.57 -6.47 5.86
C THR A 32 7.32 -6.41 5.00
N ALA A 33 6.19 -6.06 5.65
CA ALA A 33 5.02 -5.58 4.96
C ALA A 33 5.64 -4.57 4.02
N ALA A 34 5.59 -4.86 2.73
CA ALA A 34 6.13 -3.98 1.73
C ALA A 34 5.46 -2.65 2.04
N SER A 35 6.19 -1.76 2.72
CA SER A 35 5.83 -0.36 2.80
C SER A 35 5.49 -0.03 1.36
N PRO A 36 4.30 0.50 1.06
CA PRO A 36 4.05 0.98 -0.29
C PRO A 36 5.21 1.93 -0.54
N ALA A 37 6.13 1.50 -1.41
CA ALA A 37 7.40 2.16 -1.59
C ALA A 37 7.01 3.58 -1.95
N ALA A 38 7.29 4.53 -1.04
CA ALA A 38 6.91 5.91 -1.21
C ALA A 38 7.33 6.27 -2.63
N ALA A 39 6.33 6.46 -3.51
CA ALA A 39 6.62 6.57 -4.91
C ALA A 39 7.62 7.72 -5.08
N PRO A 40 8.77 7.51 -5.74
CA PRO A 40 9.82 8.52 -5.80
C PRO A 40 9.24 9.79 -6.42
N GLY A 41 9.11 10.85 -5.63
CA GLY A 41 8.53 12.12 -6.06
C GLY A 41 7.29 12.59 -5.30
N LEU A 42 6.72 11.78 -4.40
CA LEU A 42 5.65 12.25 -3.52
C LEU A 42 6.25 13.18 -2.44
N GLN A 43 5.79 14.43 -2.43
CA GLN A 43 6.23 15.46 -1.48
C GLN A 43 5.83 15.07 -0.04
N ALA A 44 6.63 15.46 0.95
CA ALA A 44 6.45 15.04 2.35
C ALA A 44 5.07 15.41 2.94
N ASP A 45 4.48 16.50 2.48
CA ASP A 45 3.16 17.00 2.91
C ASP A 45 2.00 16.55 2.01
N ALA A 46 2.28 15.75 0.97
CA ALA A 46 1.25 15.28 0.06
C ALA A 46 0.45 14.14 0.72
N LEU A 47 -0.88 14.18 0.62
CA LEU A 47 -1.77 13.17 1.18
C LEU A 47 -1.78 11.95 0.25
N PRO A 48 -1.20 10.80 0.67
CA PRO A 48 -1.15 9.62 -0.16
C PRO A 48 -2.54 8.95 -0.26
N MET A 49 -2.84 8.37 -1.41
CA MET A 49 -4.05 7.60 -1.66
C MET A 49 -3.84 6.60 -2.78
N GLN A 50 -4.56 5.47 -2.76
CA GLN A 50 -4.60 4.54 -3.89
C GLN A 50 -5.95 4.56 -4.60
N TRP A 51 -5.88 4.37 -5.90
CA TRP A 51 -7.01 4.26 -6.80
C TRP A 51 -6.90 2.97 -7.61
N ARG A 52 -8.02 2.28 -7.79
CA ARG A 52 -8.17 1.16 -8.72
C ARG A 52 -8.81 1.68 -9.99
N CYS A 53 -8.03 1.86 -11.05
CA CYS A 53 -8.46 2.34 -12.36
C CYS A 53 -8.59 1.17 -13.33
N GLY A 54 -9.81 0.64 -13.51
CA GLY A 54 -10.00 -0.65 -14.16
C GLY A 54 -9.29 -1.77 -13.39
N GLU A 55 -8.33 -2.44 -14.02
CA GLU A 55 -7.48 -3.47 -13.36
C GLU A 55 -6.23 -2.87 -12.70
N GLU A 56 -5.93 -1.61 -12.99
CA GLU A 56 -4.68 -0.96 -12.59
C GLU A 56 -4.75 -0.36 -11.20
N LEU A 57 -3.67 -0.51 -10.43
CA LEU A 57 -3.49 0.17 -9.16
C LEU A 57 -2.66 1.43 -9.39
N VAL A 58 -3.28 2.58 -9.17
CA VAL A 58 -2.69 3.91 -9.30
C VAL A 58 -2.41 4.46 -7.92
N GLN A 59 -1.14 4.73 -7.63
CA GLN A 59 -0.77 5.49 -6.45
C GLN A 59 -0.94 6.97 -6.75
N ALA A 60 -1.43 7.73 -5.79
CA ALA A 60 -1.61 9.15 -5.92
C ALA A 60 -1.16 9.85 -4.65
N ALA A 61 -0.63 11.07 -4.76
CA ALA A 61 -0.57 11.97 -3.62
C ALA A 61 -1.00 13.37 -4.02
N ALA A 62 -1.94 13.90 -3.25
CA ALA A 62 -2.48 15.23 -3.45
C ALA A 62 -1.73 16.23 -2.56
N ASP A 63 -1.25 17.31 -3.15
CA ASP A 63 -0.73 18.49 -2.46
C ASP A 63 -1.78 19.61 -2.59
N PRO A 64 -2.68 19.74 -1.61
CA PRO A 64 -3.75 20.74 -1.67
C PRO A 64 -3.20 22.18 -1.53
N ALA A 65 -2.03 22.37 -0.92
CA ALA A 65 -1.44 23.70 -0.76
C ALA A 65 -0.92 24.25 -2.08
N ARG A 66 -0.48 23.38 -2.99
CA ARG A 66 0.02 23.72 -4.32
C ARG A 66 -0.95 23.38 -5.44
N GLU A 67 -2.13 22.87 -5.11
CA GLU A 67 -3.15 22.39 -6.04
C GLU A 67 -2.61 21.38 -7.07
N ARG A 68 -1.77 20.47 -6.57
CA ARG A 68 -1.06 19.47 -7.36
C ARG A 68 -1.49 18.05 -7.02
N LEU A 69 -1.43 17.18 -8.02
CA LEU A 69 -1.66 15.75 -7.87
C LEU A 69 -0.56 14.99 -8.60
N ALA A 70 0.22 14.23 -7.85
CA ALA A 70 1.17 13.28 -8.41
C ALA A 70 0.47 11.92 -8.55
N LEU A 71 0.52 11.30 -9.74
CA LEU A 71 0.03 9.95 -9.98
C LEU A 71 1.17 9.02 -10.42
N GLN A 72 1.16 7.79 -9.92
CA GLN A 72 2.00 6.71 -10.38
C GLN A 72 1.13 5.66 -11.08
N VAL A 73 1.28 5.58 -12.41
CA VAL A 73 0.49 4.74 -13.30
C VAL A 73 1.46 3.86 -14.10
N ARG A 74 1.44 2.54 -13.93
CA ARG A 74 2.39 1.61 -14.59
C ARG A 74 3.88 1.93 -14.40
N GLY A 75 4.24 2.55 -13.28
CA GLY A 75 5.60 3.02 -13.03
C GLY A 75 5.95 4.36 -13.71
N THR A 76 5.03 4.95 -14.48
CA THR A 76 5.14 6.31 -14.99
C THR A 76 4.67 7.31 -13.94
N HIS A 77 5.45 8.36 -13.71
CA HIS A 77 5.07 9.50 -12.89
C HIS A 77 4.32 10.53 -13.75
N LEU A 78 3.12 10.90 -13.33
CA LEU A 78 2.36 12.01 -13.90
C LEU A 78 2.26 13.11 -12.87
N ASP A 79 2.76 14.29 -13.22
CA ASP A 79 2.61 15.48 -12.40
C ASP A 79 1.48 16.34 -12.93
N MET A 80 0.37 16.40 -12.19
CA MET A 80 -0.86 17.03 -12.65
C MET A 80 -1.13 18.31 -11.88
N GLN A 81 -1.53 19.36 -12.60
CA GLN A 81 -1.98 20.63 -12.04
C GLN A 81 -3.49 20.66 -12.02
N ARG A 82 -4.08 21.15 -10.94
CA ARG A 82 -5.51 21.41 -10.91
C ARG A 82 -5.86 22.49 -11.91
N THR A 83 -6.87 22.25 -12.74
CA THR A 83 -7.29 23.19 -13.79
C THR A 83 -8.58 23.93 -13.50
N ASP A 84 -9.35 23.46 -12.53
CA ASP A 84 -10.67 23.97 -12.23
C ASP A 84 -10.71 24.56 -10.84
N ALA A 85 -11.12 25.83 -10.81
CA ALA A 85 -11.31 26.59 -9.60
C ALA A 85 -12.62 26.15 -8.92
N GLY A 86 -12.50 25.32 -7.88
CA GLY A 86 -13.47 25.27 -6.77
C GLY A 86 -14.95 25.15 -7.14
N GLY A 87 -15.34 24.17 -7.97
CA GLY A 87 -16.74 23.77 -8.12
C GLY A 87 -17.15 22.75 -7.06
N ALA A 88 -18.39 22.82 -6.58
CA ALA A 88 -18.94 21.91 -5.56
C ALA A 88 -19.03 20.42 -5.98
N THR A 89 -18.64 20.08 -7.21
CA THR A 89 -18.85 18.77 -7.86
C THR A 89 -17.57 18.02 -8.22
N GLY A 90 -16.40 18.47 -7.75
CA GLY A 90 -15.16 17.69 -7.87
C GLY A 90 -13.90 18.52 -8.12
N ALA A 91 -12.81 17.81 -8.41
CA ALA A 91 -11.52 18.40 -8.79
C ALA A 91 -10.96 17.65 -10.01
N ARG A 92 -10.54 18.41 -11.01
CA ARG A 92 -9.92 17.93 -12.23
C ARG A 92 -8.52 18.52 -12.36
N TYR A 93 -7.63 17.62 -12.75
CA TYR A 93 -6.21 17.82 -12.83
C TYR A 93 -5.76 17.43 -14.23
N THR A 94 -4.83 18.18 -14.80
CA THR A 94 -4.25 17.90 -16.11
C THR A 94 -2.74 18.11 -16.07
N ASP A 95 -2.01 17.40 -16.90
CA ASP A 95 -0.58 17.64 -17.11
C ASP A 95 -0.29 18.21 -18.51
N ALA A 96 0.98 18.56 -18.77
CA ALA A 96 1.43 19.15 -20.03
C ALA A 96 1.31 18.21 -21.24
N LEU A 97 1.27 16.89 -21.02
CA LEU A 97 1.12 15.87 -22.06
C LEU A 97 -0.35 15.62 -22.42
N GLY A 98 -1.31 16.22 -21.69
CA GLY A 98 -2.74 16.10 -21.96
C GLY A 98 -3.41 14.92 -21.26
N ASN A 99 -2.78 14.28 -20.28
CA ASN A 99 -3.49 13.36 -19.39
C ASN A 99 -4.44 14.18 -18.50
N THR A 100 -5.58 13.58 -18.17
CA THR A 100 -6.59 14.21 -17.32
C THR A 100 -7.00 13.23 -16.22
N PHE A 101 -7.02 13.72 -14.98
CA PHE A 101 -7.61 13.02 -13.86
C PHE A 101 -8.74 13.86 -13.30
N TRP A 102 -9.96 13.35 -13.34
CA TRP A 102 -11.13 14.02 -12.79
C TRP A 102 -11.70 13.21 -11.63
N GLN A 103 -11.49 13.73 -10.42
CA GLN A 103 -12.14 13.28 -9.20
C GLN A 103 -13.54 13.91 -9.10
N SER A 104 -14.57 13.15 -9.44
CA SER A 104 -15.96 13.60 -9.35
C SER A 104 -16.55 13.42 -7.95
N GLN A 105 -16.07 12.43 -7.19
CA GLN A 105 -16.46 12.15 -5.81
C GLN A 105 -15.22 11.83 -4.94
N PRO A 106 -15.31 11.84 -3.60
CA PRO A 106 -14.18 11.47 -2.74
C PRO A 106 -13.57 10.10 -3.08
N ASP A 107 -14.43 9.14 -3.43
CA ASP A 107 -14.09 7.75 -3.74
C ASP A 107 -14.20 7.37 -5.23
N GLN A 108 -14.63 8.27 -6.11
CA GLN A 108 -14.74 8.01 -7.55
C GLN A 108 -14.02 9.07 -8.38
N ALA A 109 -13.31 8.59 -9.40
CA ALA A 109 -12.60 9.42 -10.35
C ALA A 109 -12.59 8.78 -11.74
N THR A 110 -12.11 9.55 -12.72
CA THR A 110 -11.81 9.08 -14.07
C THR A 110 -10.40 9.50 -14.46
N LEU A 111 -9.66 8.60 -15.10
CA LEU A 111 -8.32 8.84 -15.60
C LEU A 111 -8.30 8.66 -17.12
N THR A 112 -7.98 9.72 -17.84
CA THR A 112 -7.77 9.70 -19.29
C THR A 112 -6.27 9.89 -19.55
N LEU A 113 -5.65 8.90 -20.19
CA LEU A 113 -4.24 8.96 -20.56
C LEU A 113 -4.09 9.43 -22.00
N ALA A 114 -3.20 10.39 -22.22
CA ALA A 114 -2.86 10.89 -23.54
C ALA A 114 -2.30 9.76 -24.41
N GLY A 115 -2.78 9.66 -25.66
CA GLY A 115 -2.33 8.66 -26.62
C GLY A 115 -3.08 7.32 -26.57
N LEU A 116 -3.76 6.97 -25.48
CA LEU A 116 -4.64 5.79 -25.43
C LEU A 116 -6.06 6.11 -25.91
N GLY A 117 -6.52 7.34 -25.70
CA GLY A 117 -7.90 7.75 -26.04
C GLY A 117 -8.97 7.10 -25.16
N GLU A 118 -8.56 6.28 -24.19
CA GLU A 118 -9.43 5.58 -23.26
C GLU A 118 -9.55 6.35 -21.94
N THR A 119 -10.74 6.35 -21.37
CA THR A 119 -11.01 6.90 -20.04
C THR A 119 -11.31 5.77 -19.09
N LEU A 120 -10.41 5.57 -18.12
CA LEU A 120 -10.51 4.56 -17.09
C LEU A 120 -11.36 5.08 -15.93
N LYS A 121 -12.31 4.27 -15.47
CA LYS A 121 -13.01 4.54 -14.20
C LYS A 121 -12.12 4.14 -13.04
N CYS A 122 -11.95 5.05 -12.11
CA CYS A 122 -11.13 4.87 -10.92
C CYS A 122 -11.99 4.88 -9.67
N VAL A 123 -11.80 3.91 -8.79
CA VAL A 123 -12.41 3.86 -7.45
C VAL A 123 -11.32 3.91 -6.39
N ARG A 124 -11.55 4.64 -5.31
CA ARG A 124 -10.58 4.73 -4.22
C ARG A 124 -10.39 3.34 -3.60
N HIS A 125 -9.14 2.88 -3.57
CA HIS A 125 -8.75 1.57 -3.05
C HIS A 125 -8.48 1.62 -1.54
N ASP A 126 -8.25 2.81 -0.99
CA ASP A 126 -8.12 3.07 0.43
C ASP A 126 -9.40 3.69 1.00
N SER A 127 -10.31 2.83 1.48
CA SER A 127 -11.44 3.23 2.34
C SER A 127 -11.30 2.69 3.77
N GLY A 128 -10.11 2.22 4.16
CA GLY A 128 -9.95 1.36 5.34
C GLY A 128 -8.67 1.54 6.14
N MET A 129 -8.23 2.78 6.38
CA MET A 129 -7.27 3.05 7.47
C MET A 129 -7.76 4.21 8.35
N THR A 130 -8.94 4.02 8.95
CA THR A 130 -9.17 4.55 10.30
C THR A 130 -8.40 3.67 11.26
N GLY A 131 -7.20 4.11 11.67
CA GLY A 131 -6.47 3.61 12.82
C GLY A 131 -6.47 4.67 13.91
#